data_AF-A0A3G1B3Q4-F1
#
_entry.id   AF-A0A3G1B3Q4-F1
#
_cell.length_a   1.000
_cell.length_b   1.000
_cell.length_c   1.000
_cell.angle_alpha   90.00
_cell.angle_beta   90.00
_cell.angle_gamma   90.00
#
_symmetry.space_group_name_H-M   'P 1'
#
loop_
_entity.id
_entity.type
_entity.pdbx_description
1 polymer ?
#
loop_
_entity_poly.entity_id
_entity_poly.type
_entity_poly.pdbx_seq_one_letter_code
_entity_poly.pdbx_strand_id
1 'polypeptide(L)'
;MKEQKQSYKGIVMDNGEHLSVRGKLFEGKVVSAKNKNTVVIQKESPLYITKTKRYARSKSTIHAYKLAKQEIKEGDIVVAAECRPIAKSVSFVIVEVKS
;
A
#
# COMPACT_ATOMS: atom_id res chain seq x y z
N MET A 1 10.44 -5.67 22.98
CA MET A 1 10.90 -5.00 21.74
C MET A 1 10.04 -3.76 21.57
N LYS A 2 10.64 -2.57 21.54
CA LYS A 2 9.88 -1.31 21.49
C LYS A 2 9.28 -1.15 20.09
N GLU A 3 7.97 -1.24 19.99
CA GLU A 3 7.20 -0.89 18.79
C GLU A 3 7.37 0.63 18.60
N GLN A 4 8.28 1.03 17.70
CA GLN A 4 8.44 2.43 17.36
C GLN A 4 7.14 2.87 16.70
N LYS A 5 6.31 3.63 17.43
CA LYS A 5 5.15 4.33 16.86
C LYS A 5 5.69 5.33 15.85
N GLN A 6 5.77 4.93 14.59
CA GLN A 6 6.05 5.86 13.52
C GLN A 6 4.82 6.77 13.39
N SER A 7 4.92 7.98 13.94
CA SER A 7 3.87 8.98 13.85
C SER A 7 3.90 9.57 12.45
N TYR A 8 3.08 9.04 11.53
CA TYR A 8 2.85 9.67 10.23
C TYR A 8 1.96 10.91 10.43
N LYS A 9 2.54 11.99 10.96
CA LYS A 9 1.87 13.29 11.08
C LYS A 9 1.76 13.91 9.68
N GLY A 10 0.54 14.19 9.22
CA GLY A 10 0.31 15.05 8.05
C GLY A 10 -0.25 14.39 6.78
N ILE A 11 -0.87 13.21 6.87
CA ILE A 11 -1.62 12.65 5.73
C ILE A 11 -2.99 13.35 5.66
N VAL A 12 -3.14 14.21 4.66
CA VAL A 12 -4.35 15.00 4.41
C VAL A 12 -4.96 14.55 3.09
N MET A 13 -6.23 14.20 3.11
CA MET A 13 -7.00 13.82 1.92
C MET A 13 -7.32 15.05 1.07
N ASP A 14 -7.79 14.85 -0.17
CA ASP A 14 -8.10 15.95 -1.09
C ASP A 14 -9.17 16.93 -0.56
N ASN A 15 -10.03 16.48 0.35
CA ASN A 15 -11.08 17.28 1.02
C ASN A 15 -10.56 18.03 2.27
N GLY A 16 -9.27 17.95 2.59
CA GLY A 16 -8.68 18.58 3.77
C GLY A 16 -8.84 17.77 5.07
N GLU A 17 -9.46 16.59 5.02
CA GLU A 17 -9.60 15.73 6.20
C GLU A 17 -8.28 15.04 6.55
N HIS A 18 -7.98 14.95 7.84
CA HIS A 18 -6.84 14.19 8.34
C HIS A 18 -7.14 12.68 8.31
N LEU A 19 -6.26 11.90 7.68
CA LEU A 19 -6.36 10.45 7.66
C LEU A 19 -5.51 9.84 8.78
N SER A 20 -6.16 9.14 9.71
CA SER A 20 -5.47 8.34 10.71
C SER A 20 -5.00 7.01 10.12
N VAL A 21 -3.69 6.78 10.18
CA VAL A 21 -3.05 5.50 9.80
C VAL A 21 -2.99 4.58 11.02
N ARG A 22 -3.25 3.28 10.81
CA ARG A 22 -3.21 2.26 11.86
C ARG A 22 -2.86 0.89 11.30
N GLY A 23 -2.56 -0.07 12.16
CA GLY A 23 -2.49 -1.48 11.77
C GLY A 23 -1.26 -1.82 10.92
N LYS A 24 -1.48 -2.52 9.80
CA LYS A 24 -0.41 -3.16 9.04
C LYS A 24 0.26 -2.22 8.03
N LEU A 25 1.56 -2.42 7.84
CA LEU A 25 2.33 -1.86 6.72
C LEU A 25 2.47 -2.92 5.62
N PHE A 26 2.34 -2.47 4.38
CA PHE A 26 2.45 -3.28 3.19
C PHE A 26 3.43 -2.63 2.22
N GLU A 27 4.52 -3.33 1.92
CA GLU A 27 5.49 -2.92 0.93
C GLU A 27 5.28 -3.69 -0.37
N GLY A 28 5.28 -3.00 -1.49
CA GLY A 28 5.13 -3.63 -2.80
C GLY A 28 5.43 -2.70 -3.96
N LYS A 29 5.44 -3.28 -5.15
CA LYS A 29 5.72 -2.57 -6.41
C LYS A 29 4.42 -2.01 -6.98
N VAL A 30 4.48 -0.80 -7.52
CA VAL A 30 3.37 -0.19 -8.22
C VAL A 30 3.22 -0.82 -9.61
N VAL A 31 2.03 -1.40 -9.86
CA VAL A 31 1.70 -2.04 -11.14
C VAL A 31 0.90 -1.13 -12.05
N SER A 32 0.03 -0.29 -11.49
CA SER A 32 -0.79 0.64 -12.25
C SER A 32 -1.05 1.91 -11.45
N ALA A 33 -0.77 3.05 -12.07
CA ALA A 33 -1.00 4.38 -11.52
C ALA A 33 -1.93 5.22 -12.42
N LYS A 34 -2.81 4.57 -13.19
CA LYS A 34 -3.68 5.22 -14.18
C LYS A 34 -4.84 6.01 -13.56
N ASN A 35 -5.26 5.65 -12.35
CA ASN A 35 -6.37 6.33 -11.66
C ASN A 35 -5.86 7.57 -10.94
N LYS A 36 -6.70 8.60 -10.82
CA LYS A 36 -6.33 9.89 -10.22
C LYS A 36 -5.83 9.75 -8.78
N ASN A 37 -6.61 9.07 -7.94
CA ASN A 37 -6.40 9.01 -6.49
C ASN A 37 -6.07 7.61 -5.96
N THR A 38 -5.96 6.62 -6.84
CA THR A 38 -5.81 5.21 -6.46
C THR A 38 -4.68 4.58 -7.24
N VAL A 39 -3.87 3.78 -6.56
CA VAL A 39 -2.76 3.05 -7.15
C VAL A 39 -2.91 1.58 -6.82
N VAL A 40 -2.50 0.72 -7.76
CA VAL A 40 -2.48 -0.73 -7.58
C VAL A 40 -1.07 -1.16 -7.21
N ILE A 41 -0.92 -1.69 -6.00
CA ILE A 41 0.34 -2.18 -5.45
C ILE A 41 0.31 -3.70 -5.45
N GLN A 42 1.41 -4.32 -5.84
CA GLN A 42 1.55 -5.77 -5.86
C GLN A 42 2.79 -6.22 -5.10
N LYS A 43 2.64 -7.24 -4.27
CA LYS A 43 3.73 -7.97 -3.63
C LYS A 43 3.74 -9.40 -4.13
N GLU A 44 4.89 -9.87 -4.58
CA GLU A 44 5.09 -11.29 -4.89
C GLU A 44 5.37 -12.05 -3.60
N SER A 45 4.59 -13.11 -3.37
CA SER A 45 4.75 -13.98 -2.21
C SER A 45 4.56 -15.42 -2.69
N PRO A 46 5.62 -16.23 -2.79
CA PRO A 46 5.48 -17.61 -3.25
C PRO A 46 4.63 -18.42 -2.25
N LEU A 47 3.70 -19.21 -2.78
CA LEU A 47 2.85 -20.11 -2.00
C LEU A 47 3.51 -21.49 -1.91
N TYR A 48 3.75 -21.98 -0.69
CA TYR A 48 4.28 -23.32 -0.48
C TYR A 48 3.18 -24.38 -0.55
N ILE A 49 3.32 -25.35 -1.47
CA ILE A 49 2.39 -26.47 -1.62
C ILE A 49 2.94 -27.68 -0.85
N THR A 50 2.32 -28.00 0.28
CA THR A 50 2.77 -29.06 1.19
C THR A 50 2.84 -30.43 0.54
N LYS A 51 1.84 -30.80 -0.29
CA LYS A 51 1.77 -32.10 -0.98
C LYS A 51 2.93 -32.33 -1.95
N THR A 52 3.30 -31.31 -2.73
CA THR A 52 4.33 -31.43 -3.77
C THR A 52 5.70 -30.93 -3.31
N LYS A 53 5.80 -30.34 -2.11
CA LYS A 53 7.01 -29.70 -1.56
C LYS A 53 7.62 -28.68 -2.53
N ARG A 54 6.78 -27.99 -3.31
CA ARG A 54 7.18 -26.98 -4.30
C ARG A 54 6.52 -25.64 -4.01
N TYR A 55 7.13 -24.58 -4.52
CA TYR A 55 6.59 -23.23 -4.46
C TYR A 55 5.85 -22.87 -5.75
N ALA A 56 4.64 -22.37 -5.62
CA ALA A 56 3.90 -21.74 -6.71
C ALA A 56 4.10 -20.22 -6.67
N ARG A 57 4.14 -19.59 -7.85
CA ARG A 57 4.15 -18.12 -7.94
C ARG A 57 2.78 -17.61 -7.50
N SER A 58 2.76 -16.71 -6.54
CA SER A 58 1.54 -16.02 -6.11
C SER A 58 1.84 -14.54 -5.90
N LYS A 59 0.80 -13.73 -6.07
CA LYS A 59 0.83 -12.28 -5.98
C LYS A 59 -0.32 -11.78 -5.13
N SER A 60 -0.04 -10.83 -4.26
CA SER A 60 -1.03 -10.12 -3.47
C SER A 60 -1.16 -8.71 -4.01
N THR A 61 -2.36 -8.35 -4.47
CA THR A 61 -2.65 -7.04 -5.04
C THR A 61 -3.53 -6.24 -4.07
N ILE A 62 -3.16 -5.00 -3.82
CA ILE A 62 -3.86 -4.08 -2.93
C ILE A 62 -4.09 -2.75 -3.65
N HIS A 63 -5.28 -2.18 -3.47
CA HIS A 63 -5.57 -0.81 -3.89
C HIS A 63 -5.26 0.14 -2.74
N ALA A 64 -4.40 1.12 -3.01
CA ALA A 64 -4.03 2.15 -2.05
C ALA A 64 -4.41 3.53 -2.57
N TYR A 65 -4.78 4.41 -1.64
CA TYR A 65 -5.01 5.82 -1.89
C TYR A 65 -3.68 6.55 -2.08
N LYS A 66 -3.63 7.36 -3.13
CA LYS A 66 -2.53 8.24 -3.48
C LYS A 66 -2.92 9.67 -3.12
N LEU A 67 -2.04 10.34 -2.40
CA LEU A 67 -2.15 11.75 -2.09
C LEU A 67 -1.91 12.57 -3.37
N ALA A 68 -2.72 13.60 -3.64
CA ALA A 68 -2.55 14.45 -4.83
C ALA A 68 -1.16 15.07 -4.95
N LYS A 69 -0.49 15.34 -3.83
CA LYS A 69 0.88 15.89 -3.78
C LYS A 69 1.96 14.88 -4.20
N GLN A 70 1.68 13.58 -4.17
CA GLN A 70 2.69 12.55 -4.37
C GLN A 70 2.72 12.11 -5.82
N GLU A 71 3.85 12.27 -6.50
CA GLU A 71 4.05 11.71 -7.83
C GLU A 71 4.56 10.27 -7.69
N ILE A 72 3.79 9.32 -8.22
CA ILE A 72 4.08 7.88 -8.15
C ILE A 72 3.94 7.33 -9.56
N LYS A 73 4.97 6.62 -10.03
CA LYS A 73 5.02 6.03 -11.36
C LYS A 73 4.90 4.51 -11.28
N GLU A 74 4.57 3.92 -12.42
CA GLU A 74 4.56 2.47 -12.56
C GLU A 74 6.01 1.96 -12.44
N GLY A 75 6.23 0.97 -11.57
CA GLY A 75 7.56 0.43 -11.31
C GLY A 75 8.13 0.75 -9.94
N ASP A 76 7.66 1.82 -9.28
CA ASP A 76 8.20 2.27 -8.00
C ASP A 76 7.90 1.28 -6.87
N ILE A 77 8.80 1.21 -5.88
CA ILE A 77 8.57 0.49 -4.63
C ILE A 77 7.98 1.47 -3.62
N VAL A 78 6.80 1.13 -3.11
CA VAL A 78 6.06 1.98 -2.17
C VAL A 78 5.72 1.23 -0.90
N VAL A 79 5.63 1.99 0.19
CA VAL A 79 5.07 1.52 1.46
C VAL A 79 3.68 2.09 1.62
N ALA A 80 2.70 1.20 1.70
CA ALA A 80 1.33 1.51 2.04
C ALA A 80 1.04 1.12 3.48
N ALA A 81 0.16 1.87 4.13
CA ALA A 81 -0.28 1.63 5.48
C ALA A 81 -1.80 1.52 5.53
N GLU A 82 -2.31 0.68 6.42
CA GLU A 82 -3.73 0.46 6.61
C GLU A 82 -4.40 1.71 7.24
N CYS A 83 -5.63 1.99 6.81
CA CYS A 83 -6.39 3.14 7.26
C CYS A 83 -7.88 2.80 7.42
N ARG A 84 -8.73 3.79 7.74
CA ARG A 84 -10.18 3.61 7.62
C ARG A 84 -10.54 3.35 6.15
N PRO A 85 -11.62 2.62 5.84
CA PRO A 85 -12.09 2.50 4.46
C PRO A 85 -12.36 3.89 3.86
N ILE A 86 -11.72 4.17 2.72
CA ILE A 86 -11.91 5.41 1.94
C ILE A 86 -12.94 5.17 0.84
N ALA A 87 -12.87 3.99 0.22
CA ALA A 87 -13.80 3.54 -0.81
C ALA A 87 -14.00 2.03 -0.70
N LYS A 88 -14.88 1.47 -1.55
CA LYS A 88 -15.20 0.03 -1.55
C LYS A 88 -13.97 -0.89 -1.53
N SER A 89 -12.95 -0.56 -2.30
CA SER A 89 -11.74 -1.37 -2.44
C SER A 89 -10.49 -0.75 -1.81
N VAL A 90 -10.60 0.47 -1.25
CA VAL A 90 -9.44 1.26 -0.82
C VAL A 90 -9.49 1.44 0.70
N SER A 91 -8.62 0.70 1.38
CA SER A 91 -8.44 0.74 2.83
C SER A 91 -6.97 0.92 3.23
N PHE A 92 -6.13 1.32 2.27
CA PHE A 92 -4.71 1.58 2.46
C PHE A 92 -4.37 2.95 1.89
N VAL A 93 -3.35 3.61 2.45
CA VAL A 93 -2.79 4.87 1.97
C VAL A 93 -1.29 4.71 1.75
N ILE A 94 -0.76 5.34 0.71
CA ILE A 94 0.68 5.36 0.46
C ILE A 94 1.33 6.38 1.38
N VAL A 95 2.40 5.97 2.04
CA VAL A 95 3.10 6.76 3.06
C VAL A 95 4.49 7.15 2.62
N GLU A 96 5.18 6.27 1.90
CA GLU A 96 6.56 6.47 1.49
C GLU A 96 6.83 5.84 0.12
N VAL A 97 7.68 6.49 -0.68
CA VAL A 97 8.25 5.93 -1.91
C VAL A 97 9.71 5.60 -1.63
N LYS A 98 10.11 4.34 -1.79
CA LYS A 98 11.46 3.84 -1.48
C LYS A 98 12.41 3.80 -2.69
N SER A 99 12.02 4.47 -3.78
CA SER A 99 12.60 4.43 -5.14
C SER A 99 14.01 3.84 -5.28
#